data_AF-A0A3Q1EDP6-F1
#
_entry.id   AF-A0A3Q1EDP6-F1
#
_cell.length_a   1.000
_cell.length_b   1.000
_cell.length_c   1.000
_cell.angle_alpha   90.00
_cell.angle_beta   90.00
_cell.angle_gamma   90.00
#
_symmetry.space_group_name_H-M   'P 1'
#
loop_
_entity.id
_entity.type
_entity.pdbx_description
1 polymer ?
#
loop_
_entity_poly.entity_id
_entity_poly.type
_entity_poly.pdbx_seq_one_letter_code
_entity_poly.pdbx_strand_id
1 'polypeptide(L)'
;MKRPVIFSPSLLSRGLIERLLQPAESGLRFNTCPPEPIQASERQDKGVFLLDSYSPEQALGIRLQSIQDVMSQDKHCLLELGLPSVEGLLRQDIYPIVIHIRPKNKKHKKLRKFFPRCGEDSVMEEVCQAEELQLETLPLLYYTVEPNTWSCTEELLAALCNAINSQQRAVAWVELDRLQ
;
A
#
# COMPACT_ATOMS: atom_id res chain seq x y z
N MET A 1 -11.19 -2.85 -15.06
CA MET A 1 -10.14 -1.92 -14.62
C MET A 1 -9.58 -2.41 -13.30
N LYS A 2 -8.26 -2.55 -13.22
CA LYS A 2 -7.59 -2.96 -11.99
C LYS A 2 -7.52 -1.82 -10.98
N ARG A 3 -7.72 -2.17 -9.71
CA ARG A 3 -7.63 -1.26 -8.58
C ARG A 3 -6.17 -1.14 -8.10
N PRO A 4 -5.69 0.04 -7.67
CA PRO A 4 -4.39 0.15 -7.00
C PRO A 4 -4.37 -0.64 -5.70
N VAL A 5 -3.18 -0.96 -5.20
CA VAL A 5 -2.99 -1.76 -3.98
C VAL A 5 -2.12 -0.98 -3.00
N ILE A 6 -2.59 -0.86 -1.76
CA ILE A 6 -1.87 -0.28 -0.62
C ILE A 6 -1.65 -1.38 0.41
N PHE A 7 -0.41 -1.50 0.89
CA PHE A 7 -0.07 -2.43 1.96
C PHE A 7 0.03 -1.69 3.29
N SER A 8 -0.48 -2.31 4.36
CA SER A 8 -0.28 -1.89 5.74
C SER A 8 0.36 -3.05 6.52
N PRO A 9 1.38 -2.85 7.36
CA PRO A 9 2.10 -1.61 7.62
C PRO A 9 2.82 -1.03 6.38
N SER A 10 2.75 0.29 6.15
CA SER A 10 3.32 0.96 4.97
C SER A 10 4.83 0.78 4.81
N LEU A 11 5.54 0.62 5.93
CA LEU A 11 6.97 0.29 5.97
C LEU A 11 7.33 -1.02 5.24
N LEU A 12 6.37 -1.91 4.99
CA LEU A 12 6.58 -3.15 4.25
C LEU A 12 6.43 -2.94 2.74
N SER A 13 5.74 -1.88 2.32
CA SER A 13 5.30 -1.66 0.94
C SER A 13 6.46 -1.76 -0.04
N ARG A 14 7.54 -1.01 0.18
CA ARG A 14 8.70 -1.03 -0.73
C ARG A 14 9.25 -2.43 -0.95
N GLY A 15 9.53 -3.15 0.14
CA GLY A 15 10.11 -4.49 0.05
C GLY A 15 9.14 -5.51 -0.54
N LEU A 16 7.84 -5.37 -0.28
CA LEU A 16 6.81 -6.20 -0.90
C LEU A 16 6.69 -5.93 -2.40
N ILE A 17 6.69 -4.67 -2.81
CA ILE A 17 6.62 -4.24 -4.21
C ILE A 17 7.83 -4.79 -4.99
N GLU A 18 9.04 -4.58 -4.48
CA GLU A 18 10.28 -5.08 -5.09
C GLU A 18 10.21 -6.61 -5.32
N ARG A 19 9.67 -7.37 -4.36
CA ARG A 19 9.56 -8.83 -4.45
C ARG A 19 8.40 -9.31 -5.33
N LEU A 20 7.26 -8.62 -5.29
CA LEU A 20 6.11 -8.94 -6.14
C LEU A 20 6.40 -8.67 -7.62
N LEU A 21 7.25 -7.70 -7.93
CA LEU A 21 7.65 -7.37 -9.29
C LEU A 21 8.85 -8.19 -9.82
N GLN A 22 9.53 -8.95 -8.95
CA GLN A 22 10.72 -9.72 -9.32
C GLN A 22 10.45 -10.85 -10.35
N PRO A 23 9.35 -11.63 -10.27
CA PRO A 23 9.06 -12.65 -11.28
C PRO A 23 8.78 -12.02 -12.66
N ALA A 24 9.29 -12.62 -13.74
CA ALA A 24 9.15 -12.09 -15.10
C ALA A 24 7.68 -11.89 -15.53
N GLU A 25 6.79 -12.77 -15.10
CA GLU A 25 5.36 -12.72 -15.43
C GLU A 25 4.59 -11.66 -14.62
N SER A 26 5.18 -11.09 -13.57
CA SER A 26 4.51 -10.10 -12.73
C SER A 26 4.12 -8.84 -13.50
N GLY A 27 4.91 -8.47 -14.54
CA GLY A 27 4.62 -7.32 -15.40
C GLY A 27 3.32 -7.43 -16.20
N LEU A 28 2.69 -8.61 -16.26
CA LEU A 28 1.36 -8.82 -16.86
C LEU A 28 0.21 -8.42 -15.92
N ARG A 29 0.45 -8.40 -14.60
CA ARG A 29 -0.59 -8.22 -13.58
C ARG A 29 -0.38 -6.97 -12.74
N PHE A 30 0.88 -6.61 -12.54
CA PHE A 30 1.33 -5.58 -11.63
C PHE A 30 2.21 -4.57 -12.34
N ASN A 31 2.12 -3.33 -11.88
CA ASN A 31 3.15 -2.33 -12.08
C ASN A 31 3.25 -1.51 -10.79
N THR A 32 4.22 -0.61 -10.70
CA THR A 32 4.30 0.36 -9.61
C THR A 32 4.41 1.77 -10.17
N CYS A 33 4.15 2.74 -9.31
CA CYS A 33 4.19 4.15 -9.60
C CYS A 33 5.35 4.69 -8.75
N PRO A 34 6.59 4.79 -9.28
CA PRO A 34 7.75 5.12 -8.47
C PRO A 34 7.61 6.53 -7.87
N PRO A 35 7.93 6.71 -6.57
CA PRO A 35 7.91 8.04 -5.96
C PRO A 35 8.87 9.00 -6.66
N GLU A 36 8.39 10.21 -6.91
CA GLU A 36 9.13 11.26 -7.62
C GLU A 36 9.13 12.58 -6.84
N PRO A 37 10.10 13.47 -7.07
CA PRO A 37 10.16 14.76 -6.39
C PRO A 37 8.91 15.62 -6.65
N ILE A 38 8.36 16.19 -5.58
CA ILE A 38 7.21 17.10 -5.62
C ILE A 38 7.66 18.51 -5.25
N GLN A 39 7.40 19.48 -6.13
CA GLN A 39 7.72 20.88 -5.87
C GLN A 39 6.83 21.44 -4.77
N ALA A 40 7.32 22.43 -4.03
CA ALA A 40 6.56 23.05 -2.94
C ALA A 40 5.18 23.59 -3.38
N SER A 41 5.08 24.11 -4.61
CA SER A 41 3.84 24.59 -5.22
C SER A 41 2.80 23.48 -5.47
N GLU A 42 3.24 22.23 -5.64
CA GLU A 42 2.39 21.08 -5.97
C GLU A 42 1.93 20.31 -4.72
N ARG A 43 2.46 20.62 -3.53
CA ARG A 43 2.18 19.85 -2.29
C ARG A 43 0.73 19.93 -1.82
N GLN A 44 -0.01 20.94 -2.26
CA GLN A 44 -1.43 21.09 -1.96
C GLN A 44 -2.34 20.59 -3.11
N ASP A 45 -1.75 20.07 -4.19
CA ASP A 45 -2.50 19.50 -5.29
C ASP A 45 -3.20 18.20 -4.82
N LYS A 46 -4.51 18.13 -5.02
CA LYS A 46 -5.33 16.97 -4.64
C LYS A 46 -4.98 15.71 -5.44
N GLY A 47 -4.29 15.87 -6.57
CA GLY A 47 -3.75 14.79 -7.40
C GLY A 47 -2.34 14.34 -7.00
N VAL A 48 -1.77 14.83 -5.89
CA VAL A 48 -0.45 14.44 -5.41
C VAL A 48 -0.56 13.72 -4.07
N PHE A 49 0.03 12.52 -4.00
CA PHE A 49 0.05 11.69 -2.80
C PHE A 49 1.47 11.63 -2.25
N LEU A 50 1.73 12.31 -1.12
CA LEU A 50 3.06 12.41 -0.52
C LEU A 50 3.44 11.16 0.28
N LEU A 51 4.75 10.88 0.36
CA LEU A 51 5.33 9.87 1.24
C LEU A 51 5.79 10.51 2.56
N ASP A 52 5.46 9.88 3.69
CA ASP A 52 5.73 10.41 5.04
C ASP A 52 7.22 10.41 5.44
N SER A 53 8.09 9.73 4.67
CA SER A 53 9.47 9.41 5.08
C SER A 53 10.56 10.39 4.65
N TYR A 54 10.23 11.50 3.98
CA TYR A 54 11.23 12.39 3.39
C TYR A 54 11.25 13.78 4.05
N SER A 55 12.44 14.39 4.07
CA SER A 55 12.62 15.74 4.62
C SER A 55 11.77 16.77 3.84
N PRO A 56 11.39 17.90 4.46
CA PRO A 56 10.60 18.95 3.79
C PRO A 56 11.25 19.51 2.53
N GLU A 57 12.55 19.30 2.33
CA GLU A 57 13.33 19.77 1.19
C GLU A 57 13.29 18.79 0.00
N GLN A 58 12.96 17.51 0.24
CA GLN A 58 12.92 16.45 -0.76
C GLN A 58 11.61 15.64 -0.67
N ALA A 59 10.47 16.32 -0.62
CA ALA A 59 9.17 15.66 -0.60
C ALA A 59 9.01 14.77 -1.85
N LEU A 60 8.94 13.45 -1.65
CA LEU A 60 8.58 12.51 -2.70
C LEU A 60 7.09 12.23 -2.65
N GLY A 61 6.51 11.95 -3.80
CA GLY A 61 5.11 11.60 -3.92
C GLY A 61 4.81 10.84 -5.21
N ILE A 62 3.56 10.42 -5.33
CA ILE A 62 3.01 9.77 -6.52
C ILE A 62 1.90 10.66 -7.06
N ARG A 63 1.93 10.96 -8.35
CA ARG A 63 0.87 11.72 -9.04
C ARG A 63 -0.29 10.82 -9.44
N LEU A 64 -1.52 11.33 -9.36
CA LEU A 64 -2.75 10.66 -9.77
C LEU A 64 -2.66 10.17 -11.22
N GLN A 65 -2.10 10.99 -12.12
CA GLN A 65 -1.91 10.62 -13.51
C GLN A 65 -1.10 9.32 -13.66
N SER A 66 0.00 9.18 -12.92
CA SER A 66 0.84 7.96 -12.95
C SER A 66 0.07 6.72 -12.49
N ILE A 67 -0.84 6.87 -11.51
CA ILE A 67 -1.72 5.79 -11.04
C ILE A 67 -2.73 5.42 -12.14
N GLN A 68 -3.37 6.41 -12.75
CA GLN A 68 -4.33 6.23 -13.83
C GLN A 68 -3.70 5.59 -15.07
N ASP A 69 -2.47 5.96 -15.40
CA ASP A 69 -1.71 5.38 -16.52
C ASP A 69 -1.48 3.88 -16.34
N VAL A 70 -1.14 3.44 -15.13
CA VAL A 70 -1.02 2.01 -14.83
C VAL A 70 -2.37 1.30 -14.88
N MET A 71 -3.42 1.91 -14.32
CA MET A 71 -4.76 1.33 -14.32
C MET A 71 -5.32 1.18 -15.75
N SER A 72 -4.98 2.11 -16.65
CA SER A 72 -5.38 2.08 -18.06
C SER A 72 -4.79 0.89 -18.83
N GLN A 73 -3.67 0.33 -18.34
CA GLN A 73 -3.02 -0.87 -18.89
C GLN A 73 -3.63 -2.17 -18.34
N ASP A 74 -4.75 -2.10 -17.61
CA ASP A 74 -5.38 -3.20 -16.86
C ASP A 74 -4.40 -3.93 -15.91
N LYS A 75 -3.54 -3.16 -15.24
CA LYS A 75 -2.61 -3.64 -14.20
C LYS A 75 -2.92 -3.01 -12.85
N HIS A 76 -2.72 -3.77 -11.79
CA HIS A 76 -2.76 -3.22 -10.44
C HIS A 76 -1.52 -2.34 -10.21
N CYS A 77 -1.68 -1.04 -9.88
CA CYS A 77 -0.54 -0.25 -9.37
C CYS A 77 -0.30 -0.60 -7.91
N LEU A 78 0.85 -1.19 -7.59
CA LEU A 78 1.31 -1.39 -6.23
C LEU A 78 1.95 -0.09 -5.73
N LEU A 79 1.33 0.54 -4.73
CA LEU A 79 1.67 1.89 -4.28
C LEU A 79 2.54 1.86 -3.02
N GLU A 80 3.68 2.55 -3.05
CA GLU A 80 4.49 2.85 -1.87
C GLU A 80 3.88 4.07 -1.13
N LEU A 81 2.61 3.94 -0.73
CA LEU A 81 1.87 4.95 0.04
C LEU A 81 1.34 4.34 1.33
N GLY A 82 1.12 5.18 2.33
CA GLY A 82 0.46 4.80 3.58
C GLY A 82 -1.06 4.92 3.51
N LEU A 83 -1.72 4.46 4.58
CA LEU A 83 -3.17 4.59 4.78
C LEU A 83 -3.72 6.03 4.66
N PRO A 84 -2.99 7.11 5.03
CA PRO A 84 -3.47 8.48 4.83
C PRO A 84 -3.82 8.82 3.37
N SER A 85 -3.21 8.14 2.40
CA SER A 85 -3.49 8.37 0.98
C SER A 85 -4.86 7.85 0.51
N VAL A 86 -5.47 6.92 1.25
CA VAL A 86 -6.71 6.23 0.85
C VAL A 86 -7.85 7.22 0.62
N GLU A 87 -8.04 8.15 1.55
CA GLU A 87 -9.12 9.13 1.47
C GLU A 87 -8.94 10.07 0.26
N GLY A 88 -7.71 10.50 0.01
CA GLY A 88 -7.37 11.29 -1.18
C GLY A 88 -7.65 10.53 -2.47
N LEU A 89 -7.31 9.24 -2.53
CA LEU A 89 -7.59 8.39 -3.71
C LEU A 89 -9.09 8.27 -3.95
N LEU A 90 -9.88 8.02 -2.90
CA LEU A 90 -11.34 7.92 -3.02
C LEU A 90 -11.98 9.22 -3.52
N ARG A 91 -11.50 10.39 -3.07
CA ARG A 91 -11.95 11.70 -3.58
C ARG A 91 -11.64 11.92 -5.06
N GLN A 92 -10.72 11.14 -5.63
CA GLN A 92 -10.39 11.14 -7.07
C GLN A 92 -11.05 9.97 -7.82
N ASP A 93 -12.07 9.33 -7.24
CA ASP A 93 -12.74 8.14 -7.77
C ASP A 93 -11.80 6.94 -7.99
N ILE A 94 -10.69 6.90 -7.24
CA ILE A 94 -9.75 5.78 -7.21
C ILE A 94 -10.02 4.94 -5.97
N TYR A 95 -10.43 3.69 -6.17
CA TYR A 95 -10.82 2.77 -5.11
C TYR A 95 -9.73 1.74 -4.84
N PRO A 96 -8.74 2.01 -3.95
CA PRO A 96 -7.64 1.08 -3.72
C PRO A 96 -8.10 -0.20 -3.02
N ILE A 97 -7.36 -1.29 -3.22
CA ILE A 97 -7.41 -2.50 -2.39
C ILE A 97 -6.40 -2.29 -1.27
N VAL A 98 -6.89 -2.19 -0.03
CA VAL A 98 -6.03 -2.12 1.16
C VAL A 98 -5.82 -3.52 1.71
N ILE A 99 -4.56 -3.95 1.83
CA ILE A 99 -4.18 -5.24 2.39
C ILE A 99 -3.35 -5.01 3.64
N HIS A 100 -3.89 -5.41 4.78
CA HIS A 100 -3.17 -5.41 6.05
C HIS A 100 -2.46 -6.76 6.27
N ILE A 101 -1.16 -6.72 6.52
CA ILE A 101 -0.35 -7.88 6.88
C ILE A 101 -0.20 -7.89 8.39
N ARG A 102 -0.97 -8.75 9.06
CA ARG A 102 -0.92 -8.84 10.52
C ARG A 102 0.43 -9.44 10.96
N PRO A 103 1.18 -8.79 11.86
CA PRO A 103 2.43 -9.32 12.39
C PRO A 103 2.24 -10.62 13.18
N LYS A 104 3.17 -11.57 13.04
CA LYS A 104 3.11 -12.88 13.75
C LYS A 104 3.23 -12.81 15.27
N ASN A 105 3.94 -11.83 15.80
CA ASN A 105 4.23 -11.67 17.22
C ASN A 105 4.46 -10.19 17.50
N LYS A 106 4.17 -9.76 18.74
CA LYS A 106 4.44 -8.39 19.22
C LYS A 106 5.87 -7.88 19.03
N LYS A 107 6.84 -8.76 18.76
CA LYS A 107 8.27 -8.41 18.57
C LYS A 107 8.72 -8.29 17.11
N HIS A 108 7.82 -8.47 16.13
CA HIS A 108 8.06 -8.29 14.68
C HIS A 108 9.28 -9.00 14.06
N LYS A 109 9.94 -9.92 14.79
CA LYS A 109 11.23 -10.53 14.42
C LYS A 109 11.25 -11.24 13.07
N LYS A 110 10.11 -11.79 12.63
CA LYS A 110 9.99 -12.44 11.32
C LYS A 110 9.90 -11.41 10.20
N LEU A 111 9.17 -10.31 10.38
CA LEU A 111 9.04 -9.26 9.38
C LEU A 111 10.41 -8.62 9.07
N ARG A 112 11.24 -8.36 10.09
CA ARG A 112 12.61 -7.84 9.90
C ARG A 112 13.50 -8.74 9.04
N LYS A 113 13.40 -10.06 9.18
CA LYS A 113 14.15 -11.01 8.34
C LYS A 113 13.79 -10.88 6.87
N PHE A 114 12.53 -10.56 6.59
CA PHE A 114 12.04 -10.40 5.21
C PHE A 114 12.27 -8.99 4.67
N PHE A 115 12.30 -7.97 5.56
CA PHE A 115 12.38 -6.55 5.21
C PHE A 115 13.45 -5.84 6.07
N PRO A 116 14.74 -5.94 5.71
CA PRO A 116 15.83 -5.37 6.51
C PRO A 116 15.88 -3.83 6.51
N ARG A 117 15.11 -3.16 5.64
CA ARG A 117 15.04 -1.69 5.55
C ARG A 117 14.07 -1.05 6.56
N CYS A 118 13.45 -1.84 7.42
CA CYS A 118 12.34 -1.45 8.29
C CYS A 118 12.65 -0.61 9.54
N GLY A 119 13.84 -0.04 9.68
CA GLY A 119 14.20 0.76 10.86
C GLY A 119 14.38 -0.05 12.15
N GLU A 120 14.40 0.63 13.30
CA GLU A 120 14.54 0.02 14.62
C GLU A 120 13.24 -0.66 15.10
N ASP A 121 13.35 -1.63 16.02
CA ASP A 121 12.21 -2.46 16.45
C ASP A 121 11.09 -1.63 17.12
N SER A 122 11.42 -0.57 17.86
CA SER A 122 10.43 0.33 18.49
C SER A 122 9.64 1.15 17.47
N VAL A 123 10.32 1.72 16.47
CA VAL A 123 9.69 2.51 15.40
C VAL A 123 8.74 1.64 14.58
N MET A 124 9.14 0.39 14.30
CA MET A 124 8.28 -0.59 13.64
C MET A 124 7.00 -0.88 14.44
N GLU A 125 7.14 -1.16 15.74
CA GLU A 125 6.00 -1.46 16.62
C GLU A 125 5.04 -0.27 16.69
N GLU A 126 5.56 0.94 16.83
CA GLU A 126 4.78 2.18 16.84
C GLU A 126 3.99 2.39 15.55
N VAL A 127 4.64 2.25 14.37
CA VAL A 127 3.96 2.41 13.07
C VAL A 127 2.91 1.31 12.87
N CYS A 128 3.21 0.06 13.23
CA CYS A 128 2.24 -1.03 13.12
C CYS A 128 0.99 -0.75 13.98
N GLN A 129 1.18 -0.30 15.22
CA GLN A 129 0.07 0.00 16.12
C GLN A 129 -0.74 1.22 15.64
N ALA A 130 -0.06 2.29 15.19
CA ALA A 130 -0.71 3.47 14.67
C ALA A 130 -1.56 3.17 13.42
N GLU A 131 -1.01 2.40 12.47
CA GLU A 131 -1.76 2.01 11.28
C GLU A 131 -2.89 1.02 11.60
N GLU A 132 -2.72 0.11 12.57
CA GLU A 132 -3.81 -0.81 12.98
C GLU A 132 -5.02 -0.03 13.54
N LEU A 133 -4.78 1.03 14.32
CA LEU A 133 -5.85 1.95 14.76
C LEU A 133 -6.45 2.73 13.57
N GLN A 134 -5.61 3.16 12.62
CA GLN A 134 -6.08 3.89 11.45
C GLN A 134 -6.98 3.02 10.56
N LEU A 135 -6.71 1.72 10.43
CA LEU A 135 -7.54 0.77 9.67
C LEU A 135 -9.01 0.77 10.13
N GLU A 136 -9.26 0.92 11.43
CA GLU A 136 -10.62 0.98 11.99
C GLU A 136 -11.42 2.20 11.53
N THR A 137 -10.71 3.25 11.11
CA THR A 137 -11.29 4.52 10.67
C THR A 137 -11.34 4.67 9.16
N LEU A 138 -10.83 3.71 8.38
CA LEU A 138 -10.84 3.81 6.93
C LEU A 138 -12.28 3.90 6.39
N PRO A 139 -12.54 4.78 5.40
CA PRO A 139 -13.83 4.88 4.72
C PRO A 139 -14.02 3.77 3.65
N LEU A 140 -13.32 2.64 3.79
CA LEU A 140 -13.45 1.46 2.93
C LEU A 140 -13.05 0.19 3.68
N LEU A 141 -13.51 -0.97 3.18
CA LEU A 141 -13.08 -2.27 3.72
C LEU A 141 -11.66 -2.64 3.30
N TYR A 142 -10.84 -3.04 4.28
CA TYR A 142 -9.53 -3.63 4.06
C TYR A 142 -9.58 -5.17 4.20
N TYR A 143 -8.57 -5.84 3.65
CA TYR A 143 -8.40 -7.28 3.79
C TYR A 143 -7.18 -7.61 4.65
N THR A 144 -7.34 -8.54 5.59
CA THR A 144 -6.23 -8.98 6.45
C THR A 144 -5.64 -10.30 5.96
N VAL A 145 -4.33 -10.30 5.74
CA VAL A 145 -3.54 -11.54 5.60
C VAL A 145 -3.12 -11.98 6.99
N GLU A 146 -3.75 -13.06 7.46
CA GLU A 146 -3.52 -13.57 8.81
C GLU A 146 -2.12 -14.19 8.96
N PRO A 147 -1.51 -14.11 10.15
CA PRO A 147 -0.13 -14.55 10.32
C PRO A 147 0.04 -16.07 10.15
N ASN A 148 -1.01 -16.86 10.32
CA ASN A 148 -0.99 -18.31 10.17
C ASN A 148 -1.07 -18.77 8.71
N THR A 149 -1.29 -17.87 7.73
CA THR A 149 -1.45 -18.25 6.32
C THR A 149 -0.15 -18.28 5.52
N TRP A 150 0.98 -17.96 6.17
CA TRP A 150 2.30 -17.93 5.53
C TRP A 150 3.40 -18.25 6.54
N SER A 151 4.51 -18.83 6.13
CA SER A 151 5.65 -19.23 6.96
C SER A 151 6.99 -18.73 6.42
N CYS A 152 7.07 -18.50 5.11
CA CYS A 152 8.21 -17.92 4.38
C CYS A 152 7.77 -16.76 3.47
N THR A 153 8.72 -16.16 2.75
CA THR A 153 8.46 -15.04 1.82
C THR A 153 7.54 -15.48 0.68
N GLU A 154 7.79 -16.65 0.10
CA GLU A 154 7.11 -17.16 -1.08
C GLU A 154 5.62 -17.40 -0.79
N GLU A 155 5.32 -17.99 0.36
CA GLU A 155 3.94 -18.16 0.84
C GLU A 155 3.25 -16.82 1.11
N LEU A 156 3.96 -15.84 1.67
CA LEU A 156 3.41 -14.49 1.87
C LEU A 156 3.08 -13.83 0.53
N LEU A 157 3.99 -13.86 -0.45
CA LEU A 157 3.76 -13.28 -1.78
C LEU A 157 2.61 -13.97 -2.51
N ALA A 158 2.48 -15.29 -2.37
CA ALA A 158 1.35 -16.05 -2.91
C ALA A 158 0.03 -15.64 -2.23
N ALA A 159 0.02 -15.52 -0.90
CA ALA A 159 -1.14 -15.06 -0.15
C ALA A 159 -1.57 -13.64 -0.57
N LEU A 160 -0.63 -12.73 -0.77
CA LEU A 160 -0.89 -11.37 -1.26
C LEU A 160 -1.47 -11.38 -2.69
N CYS A 161 -0.89 -12.16 -3.61
CA CYS A 161 -1.43 -12.29 -4.97
C CYS A 161 -2.87 -12.82 -4.96
N ASN A 162 -3.15 -13.83 -4.13
CA ASN A 162 -4.49 -14.40 -3.98
C ASN A 162 -5.47 -13.39 -3.38
N ALA A 163 -5.04 -12.64 -2.34
CA ALA A 163 -5.82 -11.58 -1.74
C ALA A 163 -6.16 -10.49 -2.76
N ILE A 164 -5.19 -9.96 -3.51
CA ILE A 164 -5.42 -8.94 -4.54
C ILE A 164 -6.42 -9.45 -5.58
N ASN A 165 -6.24 -10.67 -6.09
CA ASN A 165 -7.14 -11.27 -7.08
C ASN A 165 -8.56 -11.47 -6.55
N SER A 166 -8.70 -11.86 -5.29
CA SER A 166 -10.00 -12.02 -4.62
C SER A 166 -10.68 -10.66 -4.44
N GLN A 167 -9.96 -9.66 -3.90
CA GLN A 167 -10.48 -8.32 -3.63
C GLN A 167 -10.76 -7.52 -4.90
N GLN A 168 -10.10 -7.82 -6.02
CA GLN A 168 -10.43 -7.23 -7.32
C GLN A 168 -11.81 -7.64 -7.83
N ARG A 169 -12.30 -8.83 -7.47
CA ARG A 169 -13.65 -9.31 -7.84
C ARG A 169 -14.70 -8.98 -6.80
N ALA A 170 -14.29 -8.66 -5.58
CA ALA A 170 -15.19 -8.31 -4.50
C ALA A 170 -15.86 -6.95 -4.75
N VAL A 171 -17.10 -6.81 -4.26
CA VAL A 171 -17.79 -5.51 -4.21
C VAL A 171 -17.01 -4.60 -3.27
N ALA A 172 -16.61 -3.42 -3.76
CA ALA A 172 -15.95 -2.41 -2.94
C ALA A 172 -17.01 -1.69 -2.10
N TRP A 173 -16.96 -1.90 -0.79
CA TRP A 173 -17.75 -1.14 0.17
C TRP A 173 -16.98 0.11 0.59
N VAL A 174 -17.61 1.27 0.40
CA VAL A 174 -17.02 2.60 0.61
C VAL A 174 -18.06 3.49 1.26
N GLU A 175 -17.65 4.20 2.31
CA GLU A 175 -18.49 5.18 3.02
C GLU A 175 -18.22 6.57 2.43
N LEU A 176 -18.76 6.82 1.22
CA LEU A 176 -18.53 8.06 0.47
C LEU A 176 -19.07 9.31 1.18
N ASP A 177 -20.08 9.15 2.04
CA ASP A 177 -20.65 10.20 2.88
C ASP A 177 -19.65 10.75 3.91
N ARG A 178 -18.66 9.94 4.32
CA ARG A 178 -17.59 10.36 5.23
C ARG A 178 -16.50 11.19 4.55
N LEU A 179 -16.51 11.29 3.21
CA LEU A 179 -15.50 12.02 2.42
C LEU A 179 -15.87 13.48 2.12
N GLN A 180 -17.06 13.91 2.56
CA GLN A 180 -17.68 15.22 2.30
C GLN A 180 -17.00 16.38 3.04
#